data_AF-E2BTY5-F1
#
_entry.id   AF-E2BTY5-F1
#
_cell.length_a   1.000
_cell.length_b   1.000
_cell.length_c   1.000
_cell.angle_alpha   90.00
_cell.angle_beta   90.00
_cell.angle_gamma   90.00
#
_symmetry.space_group_name_H-M   'P 1'
#
loop_
_entity.id
_entity.type
_entity.pdbx_description
1 polymer ?
#
loop_
_entity_poly.entity_id
_entity_poly.type
_entity_poly.pdbx_seq_one_letter_code
_entity_poly.pdbx_strand_id
1 'polypeptide(L)' 'LARLDFARKFQHWTEVDWRKVLFSDESKFQLFGSDGRKYIRRPTGTRYNSRYQTPTVKHGGGNVMVW' A
#
# COMPACT_ATOMS: atom_id res chain seq x y z
N LEU A 1 15.46 11.06 16.00
CA LEU A 1 15.13 12.45 16.36
C LEU A 1 14.58 13.25 15.16
N ALA A 2 15.08 13.04 13.92
CA ALA A 2 14.62 13.76 12.71
C ALA A 2 13.09 13.90 12.52
N ARG A 3 12.29 12.84 12.74
CA ARG A 3 10.82 12.92 12.65
C ARG A 3 10.20 13.83 13.72
N LEU A 4 10.75 13.82 14.94
CA LEU A 4 10.31 14.66 16.05
C LEU A 4 10.70 16.12 15.80
N ASP A 5 11.91 16.36 15.29
CA ASP A 5 12.39 17.70 14.98
C ASP A 5 11.61 18.33 13.82
N PHE A 6 11.27 17.54 12.78
CA PHE A 6 10.36 17.97 11.71
C PHE A 6 8.99 18.35 12.26
N ALA A 7 8.37 17.48 13.07
CA ALA A 7 7.07 17.74 13.65
C ALA A 7 7.07 19.01 14.51
N ARG A 8 8.05 19.17 15.39
CA ARG A 8 8.20 20.39 16.22
C ARG A 8 8.43 21.64 15.38
N LYS A 9 9.24 21.56 14.32
CA LYS A 9 9.53 22.70 13.44
C LYS A 9 8.28 23.22 12.71
N PHE A 10 7.40 22.31 12.29
CA PHE A 10 6.23 22.65 11.48
C PHE A 10 4.89 22.56 12.24
N GLN A 11 4.91 22.36 13.56
CA GLN A 11 3.70 22.12 14.38
C GLN A 11 2.68 23.28 14.36
N HIS A 12 3.13 24.50 14.06
CA HIS A 12 2.28 25.70 14.04
C HIS A 12 1.92 26.15 12.62
N TRP A 13 2.29 25.38 11.60
CA TRP A 13 1.91 25.70 10.23
C TRP A 13 0.41 25.61 10.04
N THR A 14 -0.13 26.63 9.38
CA THR A 14 -1.54 26.70 9.04
C THR A 14 -1.81 26.00 7.71
N GLU A 15 -3.08 25.80 7.38
CA GLU A 15 -3.47 25.24 6.07
C GLU A 15 -2.92 26.09 4.90
N VAL A 16 -2.87 27.42 5.06
CA VAL A 16 -2.33 28.34 4.04
C VAL A 16 -0.84 28.12 3.79
N ASP A 17 -0.08 27.73 4.82
CA ASP A 17 1.33 27.42 4.68
C ASP A 17 1.54 26.08 3.98
N TRP A 18 0.77 25.06 4.34
CA TRP A 18 0.82 23.75 3.70
C TRP A 18 0.41 23.78 2.23
N ARG A 19 -0.53 24.64 1.84
CA ARG A 19 -0.93 24.83 0.43
C ARG A 19 0.20 25.31 -0.49
N LYS A 20 1.27 25.90 0.07
CA LYS A 20 2.45 26.33 -0.70
C LYS A 20 3.43 25.18 -0.96
N VAL A 21 3.25 24.03 -0.32
CA VAL A 21 4.12 22.87 -0.47
C VAL A 21 3.62 22.01 -1.61
N LEU A 22 4.48 21.77 -2.60
CA LEU A 22 4.25 20.77 -3.63
C LEU A 22 4.84 19.44 -3.17
N PHE A 23 3.98 18.51 -2.76
CA PHE A 23 4.39 17.14 -2.47
C PHE A 23 4.45 16.32 -3.76
N SER A 24 5.45 15.47 -3.88
CA SER A 24 5.61 14.51 -4.97
C SER A 24 6.08 13.18 -4.41
N ASP A 25 5.60 12.09 -4.96
CA ASP A 25 6.02 10.74 -4.59
C ASP A 25 5.70 9.77 -5.73
N GLU A 26 6.34 8.61 -5.74
CA GLU A 26 6.02 7.56 -6.71
C GLU A 26 5.03 6.55 -6.13
N SER A 27 4.01 6.21 -6.92
CA SER A 27 3.00 5.22 -6.56
C SER A 27 2.97 4.07 -7.55
N LYS A 28 2.86 2.85 -7.00
CA LYS A 28 2.75 1.61 -7.75
C LYS A 28 1.32 1.08 -7.75
N PHE A 29 0.75 0.89 -8.93
CA PHE A 29 -0.58 0.32 -9.11
C PHE A 29 -0.48 -1.07 -9.76
N GLN A 30 -0.87 -2.10 -9.02
CA GLN A 30 -0.88 -3.47 -9.53
C GLN A 30 -2.08 -3.65 -10.48
N LEU A 31 -1.85 -4.24 -11.65
CA LEU A 31 -2.94 -4.54 -12.60
C LEU A 31 -3.76 -5.76 -12.15
N PHE A 32 -3.10 -6.74 -11.51
CA PHE A 32 -3.75 -7.94 -10.98
C PHE A 32 -3.27 -8.26 -9.57
N GLY A 33 -4.24 -8.44 -8.67
CA GLY A 33 -3.96 -8.68 -7.26
C GLY A 33 -3.56 -7.40 -6.53
N SER A 34 -3.33 -7.53 -5.23
CA SER A 34 -2.76 -6.47 -4.40
C SER A 34 -1.56 -7.04 -3.65
N ASP A 35 -0.62 -6.17 -3.27
CA ASP A 35 0.49 -6.54 -2.39
C ASP A 35 0.02 -6.82 -0.95
N GLY A 36 -1.26 -6.55 -0.67
CA GLY A 36 -1.91 -6.78 0.61
C GLY A 36 -2.15 -8.26 0.90
N ARG A 37 -2.23 -8.57 2.20
CA ARG A 37 -2.51 -9.94 2.67
C ARG A 37 -3.95 -10.32 2.35
N LYS A 38 -4.16 -11.43 1.63
CA LYS A 38 -5.49 -11.99 1.40
C LYS A 38 -5.93 -12.83 2.60
N TYR A 39 -7.09 -12.52 3.17
CA TYR A 39 -7.72 -13.28 4.24
C TYR A 39 -8.71 -14.28 3.64
N ILE A 40 -8.62 -15.55 4.02
CA ILE A 40 -9.48 -16.63 3.51
C ILE A 40 -10.10 -17.37 4.70
N ARG A 41 -11.43 -17.49 4.70
CA ARG A 41 -12.17 -18.32 5.68
C ARG A 41 -12.24 -19.76 5.19
N ARG A 42 -11.80 -20.72 6.02
CA ARG A 42 -11.83 -22.17 5.70
C ARG A 42 -11.89 -23.04 6.97
N PRO A 43 -12.39 -24.29 6.88
CA PRO A 43 -12.34 -25.24 8.00
C PRO A 43 -10.92 -25.63 8.42
N THR A 44 -10.74 -26.06 9.68
CA THR A 44 -9.47 -26.58 10.20
C THR A 44 -8.97 -27.76 9.37
N GLY A 45 -7.65 -27.85 9.14
CA GLY A 45 -7.04 -28.91 8.35
C GLY A 45 -7.13 -28.74 6.83
N THR A 46 -7.95 -27.82 6.30
CA THR A 46 -8.15 -27.67 4.85
C THR A 46 -7.18 -26.69 4.16
N ARG A 47 -6.01 -26.43 4.75
CA ARG A 47 -5.06 -25.39 4.29
C ARG A 47 -4.66 -25.53 2.82
N TYR A 48 -4.48 -26.76 2.34
CA TYR A 48 -4.00 -27.03 0.98
C TYR A 48 -5.13 -27.49 0.05
N ASN A 49 -6.39 -27.45 0.48
CA ASN A 49 -7.50 -27.73 -0.42
C ASN A 49 -7.66 -26.58 -1.43
N SER A 50 -7.61 -26.90 -2.72
CA SER A 50 -7.68 -25.92 -3.82
C SER A 50 -8.94 -25.05 -3.77
N ARG A 51 -10.05 -25.54 -3.20
CA ARG A 51 -11.29 -24.77 -3.00
C ARG A 51 -11.11 -23.54 -2.10
N TYR A 52 -10.13 -23.58 -1.19
CA TYR A 52 -9.83 -22.50 -0.25
C TYR A 52 -8.49 -21.81 -0.55
N GLN A 53 -7.96 -21.97 -1.76
CA GLN A 53 -6.79 -21.25 -2.23
C GLN A 53 -7.22 -20.14 -3.19
N THR A 54 -6.59 -18.97 -3.10
CA THR A 54 -6.78 -17.94 -4.11
C THR A 54 -5.90 -18.26 -5.32
N PRO A 55 -6.46 -18.36 -6.53
CA PRO A 55 -5.65 -18.56 -7.72
C PRO A 55 -4.63 -17.42 -7.90
N THR A 56 -3.43 -17.78 -8.31
CA THR A 56 -2.36 -16.84 -8.67
C THR A 56 -2.22 -16.78 -10.18
N VAL A 57 -1.85 -15.61 -10.71
CA VAL A 57 -1.53 -15.47 -12.13
C VAL A 57 -0.09 -15.92 -12.35
N LYS A 58 0.13 -16.86 -13.29
CA LYS A 58 1.44 -17.49 -13.54
C LYS A 58 2.54 -16.52 -14.01
N HIS A 59 2.15 -15.40 -14.62
CA HIS A 59 3.07 -14.46 -15.26
C HIS A 59 2.92 -13.02 -14.73
N GLY A 60 2.75 -12.86 -13.40
CA GLY A 60 2.85 -11.58 -12.68
C GLY A 60 2.24 -10.42 -13.45
N GLY A 61 0.92 -10.24 -13.32
CA GLY A 61 0.04 -9.48 -14.24
C GLY A 61 0.35 -8.00 -14.51
N GLY A 62 1.53 -7.52 -14.16
CA GLY A 62 2.03 -6.19 -14.43
C GLY A 62 1.63 -5.19 -13.37
N ASN A 63 2.32 -4.06 -13.39
CA ASN A 63 1.99 -2.89 -12.60
C ASN A 63 2.32 -1.63 -13.40
N VAL A 64 1.71 -0.53 -12.99
CA VAL A 64 1.97 0.79 -13.51
C VAL A 64 2.60 1.61 -12.39
N MET A 65 3.75 2.21 -12.67
CA MET A 65 4.39 3.20 -11.80
C MET A 65 3.99 4.59 -12.27
N VAL A 66 3.61 5.44 -11.33
CA VAL A 66 3.22 6.84 -11.59
C VAL A 66 3.96 7.72 -10.60
N TRP A 67 4.33 8.92 -11.03
CA TRP A 67 4.88 10.00 -10.21
C TRP A 67 3.82 11.06 -9.97
#